data_AF-H3H871-F1
#
_entry.id   AF-H3H871-F1
#
_cell.length_a   1.000
_cell.length_b   1.000
_cell.length_c   1.000
_cell.angle_alpha   90.00
_cell.angle_beta   90.00
_cell.angle_gamma   90.00
#
_symmetry.space_group_name_H-M   'P 1'
#
loop_
_entity.id
_entity.type
_entity.pdbx_description
1 polymer ?
#
loop_
_entity_poly.entity_id
_entity_poly.type
_entity_poly.pdbx_seq_one_letter_code
_entity_poly.pdbx_strand_id
1 'polypeptide(L)'
;MSPLTPTSLTNLLEHLHLESSQAPDERFAWLHRRSQHSRHPLVQFDFSETHCTLHIVPKRLRRRPDRRHKSVDHEKPATGNSGTSSSSEEDKPRDPIFMELKWEEVLGAHLQTACGQPLCRRSIVPRRVYLLALYACPPEGLLIDESRQRNHHHKDDLPTKRSLREWTFRFYGDEIDQVTQLHHALNRFADPRCTLEDIHSQALLKPDEAISRPLRKFRVLIDPNEGSGWGLHKYEQIVAPMFRVANIETTVEVTGDAERVRELAKQLPLDHFEVVALAGGDSFLHEFIQGLMARPDWKHAIRQPLGILPIDSGSSNGLAASVSHHNHEYLDVVSAAFALVKGRATDLDITS
;
A
#
# COMPACT_ATOMS: atom_id res chain seq x y z
N MET A 1 -1.86 -42.79 -4.59
CA MET A 1 -1.61 -41.50 -3.91
C MET A 1 -1.95 -40.43 -4.92
N SER A 2 -3.00 -39.64 -4.68
CA SER A 2 -3.36 -38.54 -5.59
C SER A 2 -2.29 -37.45 -5.53
N PRO A 3 -1.93 -36.80 -6.64
CA PRO A 3 -1.06 -35.63 -6.58
C PRO A 3 -1.75 -34.54 -5.77
N LEU A 4 -1.02 -33.95 -4.81
CA LEU A 4 -1.48 -32.76 -4.10
C LEU A 4 -1.70 -31.67 -5.14
N THR A 5 -2.93 -31.17 -5.24
CA THR A 5 -3.25 -29.98 -6.04
C THR A 5 -2.33 -28.83 -5.62
N PRO A 6 -1.76 -28.05 -6.55
CA PRO A 6 -0.95 -26.90 -6.17
C PRO A 6 -1.82 -25.96 -5.34
N THR A 7 -1.41 -25.73 -4.09
CA THR A 7 -2.12 -24.81 -3.19
C THR A 7 -2.05 -23.41 -3.81
N SER A 8 -3.19 -22.86 -4.23
CA SER A 8 -3.24 -21.46 -4.66
C SER A 8 -2.98 -20.54 -3.46
N LEU A 9 -2.55 -19.31 -3.74
CA LEU A 9 -2.39 -18.30 -2.71
C LEU A 9 -3.70 -18.06 -1.96
N THR A 10 -4.83 -18.06 -2.67
CA THR A 10 -6.20 -17.94 -2.12
C THR A 10 -6.52 -19.05 -1.11
N ASN A 11 -6.21 -20.32 -1.42
CA ASN A 11 -6.40 -21.43 -0.49
C ASN A 11 -5.48 -21.35 0.75
N LEU A 12 -4.31 -20.71 0.61
CA LEU A 12 -3.40 -20.45 1.74
C LEU A 12 -3.90 -19.29 2.62
N LEU A 13 -4.56 -18.28 2.03
CA LEU A 13 -5.12 -17.14 2.75
C LEU A 13 -6.49 -17.41 3.40
N GLU A 14 -7.29 -18.34 2.88
CA GLU A 14 -8.62 -18.71 3.43
C GLU A 14 -8.59 -19.08 4.93
N HIS A 15 -7.43 -19.53 5.44
CA HIS A 15 -7.26 -19.92 6.83
C HIS A 15 -6.39 -18.95 7.64
N LEU A 16 -5.76 -17.96 7.00
CA LEU A 16 -4.89 -16.98 7.66
C LEU A 16 -5.73 -15.82 8.23
N HIS A 17 -5.82 -15.75 9.56
CA HIS A 17 -6.63 -14.76 10.26
C HIS A 17 -5.77 -13.90 11.17
N LEU A 18 -5.51 -12.64 10.79
CA LEU A 18 -4.62 -11.76 11.55
C LEU A 18 -5.39 -10.87 12.53
N GLU A 19 -4.84 -10.56 13.71
CA GLU A 19 -5.52 -9.66 14.66
C GLU A 19 -5.16 -8.18 14.41
N SER A 20 -6.12 -7.32 14.08
CA SER A 20 -5.82 -5.89 13.89
C SER A 20 -5.33 -5.22 15.19
N SER A 21 -4.13 -4.60 15.15
CA SER A 21 -3.51 -3.92 16.30
C SER A 21 -3.83 -2.43 16.43
N GLN A 22 -4.54 -1.84 15.47
CA GLN A 22 -4.91 -0.42 15.56
C GLN A 22 -5.86 -0.15 16.75
N ALA A 23 -5.68 1.02 17.38
CA ALA A 23 -6.70 1.62 18.22
C ALA A 23 -7.88 2.10 17.35
N PRO A 24 -9.10 2.25 17.91
CA PRO A 24 -10.21 2.86 17.17
C PRO A 24 -9.93 4.35 16.90
N ASP A 25 -9.39 4.64 15.71
CA ASP A 25 -9.65 5.92 15.01
C ASP A 25 -11.17 6.11 14.93
N GLU A 26 -11.66 7.34 15.02
CA GLU A 26 -13.09 7.66 15.18
C GLU A 26 -13.95 7.05 14.06
N ARG A 27 -13.38 6.95 12.85
CA ARG A 27 -13.98 6.32 11.66
C ARG A 27 -14.20 4.81 11.83
N PHE A 28 -13.42 4.17 12.70
CA PHE A 28 -13.37 2.73 12.93
C PHE A 28 -13.87 2.32 14.33
N ALA A 29 -14.37 3.27 15.13
CA ALA A 29 -14.97 3.02 16.44
C ALA A 29 -16.23 2.10 16.41
N TRP A 30 -16.73 1.70 15.24
CA TRP A 30 -17.74 0.63 15.11
C TRP A 30 -17.13 -0.77 15.25
N LEU A 31 -15.90 -1.01 14.79
CA LEU A 31 -15.25 -2.34 14.77
C LEU A 31 -15.32 -3.03 16.13
N HIS A 32 -14.89 -2.30 17.16
CA HIS A 32 -14.91 -2.76 18.55
C HIS A 32 -16.32 -2.86 19.14
N ARG A 33 -17.29 -2.05 18.65
CA ARG A 33 -18.71 -2.11 19.08
C ARG A 33 -19.43 -3.37 18.62
N ARG A 34 -19.04 -4.00 17.50
CA ARG A 34 -19.53 -5.34 17.10
C ARG A 34 -18.70 -6.48 17.72
N SER A 35 -17.38 -6.30 17.89
CA SER A 35 -16.50 -7.27 18.57
C SER A 35 -16.59 -7.20 20.12
N GLN A 36 -17.80 -7.31 20.69
CA GLN A 36 -18.01 -7.15 22.15
C GLN A 36 -17.32 -8.21 23.03
N HIS A 37 -16.72 -9.24 22.45
CA HIS A 37 -16.05 -10.34 23.14
C HIS A 37 -14.55 -10.49 22.80
N SER A 38 -13.94 -9.54 22.09
CA SER A 38 -12.50 -9.60 21.80
C SER A 38 -11.84 -8.23 21.72
N ARG A 39 -10.59 -8.12 22.22
CA ARG A 39 -9.82 -6.86 22.21
C ARG A 39 -9.36 -6.44 20.81
N HIS A 40 -9.16 -7.40 19.91
CA HIS A 40 -8.70 -7.19 18.53
C HIS A 40 -9.52 -8.07 17.56
N PRO A 41 -10.15 -7.51 16.51
CA PRO A 41 -10.89 -8.28 15.52
C PRO A 41 -9.94 -9.11 14.64
N LEU A 42 -10.43 -10.25 14.12
CA LEU A 42 -9.72 -11.01 13.08
C LEU A 42 -9.98 -10.37 11.72
N VAL A 43 -8.94 -10.33 10.90
CA VAL A 43 -8.96 -9.81 9.54
C VAL A 43 -8.45 -10.89 8.59
N GLN A 44 -9.20 -11.14 7.52
CA GLN A 44 -8.80 -11.97 6.38
C GLN A 44 -8.60 -11.06 5.16
N PHE A 45 -7.67 -11.44 4.29
CA PHE A 45 -7.35 -10.76 3.03
C PHE A 45 -7.96 -11.53 1.86
N ASP A 46 -8.56 -10.81 0.93
CA ASP A 46 -9.02 -11.31 -0.37
C ASP A 46 -8.51 -10.39 -1.48
N PHE A 47 -8.21 -10.93 -2.67
CA PHE A 47 -7.50 -10.24 -3.74
C PHE A 47 -8.25 -10.33 -5.06
N SER A 48 -8.54 -9.17 -5.65
CA SER A 48 -9.05 -9.04 -7.02
C SER A 48 -7.98 -8.47 -7.96
N GLU A 49 -8.32 -8.34 -9.24
CA GLU A 49 -7.48 -7.71 -10.26
C GLU A 49 -7.18 -6.23 -9.97
N THR A 50 -8.06 -5.54 -9.23
CA THR A 50 -8.02 -4.08 -9.04
C THR A 50 -7.81 -3.67 -7.58
N HIS A 51 -8.15 -4.52 -6.61
CA HIS A 51 -8.07 -4.19 -5.19
C HIS A 51 -7.65 -5.35 -4.28
N CYS A 52 -7.21 -4.96 -3.09
CA CYS A 52 -7.07 -5.77 -1.89
C CYS A 52 -8.27 -5.49 -0.99
N THR A 53 -9.07 -6.52 -0.69
CA THR A 53 -10.21 -6.43 0.23
C THR A 53 -9.85 -7.05 1.56
N LEU A 54 -10.18 -6.36 2.64
CA LEU A 54 -10.03 -6.85 4.00
C LEU A 54 -11.43 -7.17 4.54
N HIS A 55 -11.59 -8.32 5.19
CA HIS A 55 -12.86 -8.76 5.79
C HIS A 55 -12.69 -8.94 7.30
N ILE A 56 -13.66 -8.47 8.10
CA ILE A 56 -13.68 -8.79 9.54
C ILE A 56 -14.36 -10.13 9.74
N VAL A 57 -13.61 -11.12 10.21
CA VAL A 57 -14.15 -12.45 10.50
C VAL A 57 -14.60 -12.53 11.97
N PRO A 58 -15.84 -12.96 12.27
CA PRO A 58 -16.28 -13.20 13.64
C PRO A 58 -15.42 -14.29 14.30
N LYS A 59 -14.85 -14.00 15.47
CA LYS A 59 -14.21 -15.02 16.32
C LYS A 59 -15.26 -16.06 16.74
N ARG A 60 -15.35 -17.16 15.99
CA ARG A 60 -16.24 -18.29 16.30
C ARG A 60 -15.90 -18.79 17.69
N LEU A 61 -16.79 -18.56 18.65
CA LEU A 61 -16.64 -19.08 20.00
C LEU A 61 -16.54 -20.61 19.91
N ARG A 62 -15.40 -21.19 20.26
CA ARG A 62 -15.25 -22.66 20.35
C ARG A 62 -16.34 -23.16 21.31
N ARG A 63 -17.42 -23.74 20.77
CA ARG A 63 -18.44 -24.43 21.58
C ARG A 63 -17.69 -25.45 22.42
N ARG A 64 -17.72 -25.29 23.75
CA ARG A 64 -17.27 -26.35 24.66
C ARG A 64 -18.09 -27.59 24.33
N PRO A 65 -17.50 -28.80 24.30
CA PRO A 65 -18.28 -30.00 24.09
C PRO A 65 -19.33 -30.10 25.20
N ASP A 66 -20.60 -30.20 24.83
CA ASP A 66 -21.70 -30.20 25.78
C ASP A 66 -21.52 -31.33 26.79
N ARG A 67 -21.48 -30.97 28.07
CA ARG A 67 -21.58 -31.95 29.15
C ARG A 67 -22.99 -32.51 29.08
N ARG A 68 -23.14 -33.70 28.49
CA ARG A 68 -24.40 -34.47 28.44
C ARG A 68 -25.08 -34.45 29.82
N HIS A 69 -26.09 -33.62 29.98
CA HIS A 69 -27.09 -33.82 31.01
C HIS A 69 -28.10 -34.81 30.48
N LYS A 70 -28.23 -35.93 31.19
CA LYS A 70 -29.34 -36.85 31.02
C LYS A 70 -30.60 -36.15 31.55
N SER A 71 -31.58 -35.90 30.69
CA SER A 71 -32.95 -35.71 31.11
C SER A 71 -33.81 -36.75 30.40
N VAL A 72 -34.50 -37.53 31.22
CA VAL A 72 -35.43 -38.60 30.87
C VAL A 72 -36.79 -37.94 30.61
N ASP A 73 -37.51 -38.30 29.54
CA ASP A 73 -38.88 -38.88 29.63
C ASP A 73 -39.67 -38.99 28.30
N HIS A 74 -40.42 -40.11 28.24
CA HIS A 74 -41.68 -40.44 27.56
C HIS A 74 -42.03 -40.11 26.08
N GLU A 75 -42.48 -41.16 25.38
CA GLU A 75 -43.28 -41.13 24.14
C GLU A 75 -44.78 -40.84 24.40
N LYS A 76 -45.49 -40.13 23.48
CA LYS A 76 -46.65 -40.60 22.64
C LYS A 76 -47.43 -39.42 21.96
N PRO A 77 -48.34 -39.63 20.97
CA PRO A 77 -48.09 -39.02 19.65
C PRO A 77 -49.17 -38.08 19.04
N ALA A 78 -48.72 -37.32 18.02
CA ALA A 78 -49.32 -36.88 16.75
C ALA A 78 -50.82 -36.45 16.62
N THR A 79 -51.01 -35.16 16.30
CA THR A 79 -51.84 -34.56 15.19
C THR A 79 -51.46 -33.07 15.05
N GLY A 80 -51.49 -32.37 13.89
CA GLY A 80 -51.61 -32.82 12.49
C GLY A 80 -51.94 -31.65 11.51
N ASN A 81 -51.14 -31.45 10.44
CA ASN A 81 -51.24 -30.45 9.34
C ASN A 81 -51.08 -28.95 9.71
N SER A 82 -50.44 -28.06 8.94
CA SER A 82 -50.32 -27.93 7.46
C SER A 82 -49.18 -26.95 7.04
N GLY A 83 -48.64 -27.08 5.81
CA GLY A 83 -47.79 -26.09 5.11
C GLY A 83 -46.38 -25.84 5.70
N THR A 84 -45.30 -25.61 4.95
CA THR A 84 -45.13 -25.28 3.52
C THR A 84 -43.79 -25.83 3.01
N SER A 85 -43.56 -25.75 1.70
CA SER A 85 -42.42 -26.33 0.97
C SER A 85 -41.02 -25.86 1.42
N SER A 86 -40.06 -26.78 1.25
CA SER A 86 -38.62 -26.59 1.39
C SER A 86 -38.01 -25.50 0.48
N SER A 87 -37.20 -24.63 1.05
CA SER A 87 -36.06 -23.99 0.39
C SER A 87 -34.97 -23.70 1.42
N SER A 88 -34.05 -24.65 1.59
CA SER A 88 -32.87 -24.48 2.42
C SER A 88 -31.81 -23.66 1.68
N GLU A 89 -32.01 -22.35 1.62
CA GLU A 89 -30.90 -21.43 1.36
C GLU A 89 -30.16 -21.20 2.68
N GLU A 90 -29.05 -21.93 2.86
CA GLU A 90 -28.04 -21.57 3.85
C GLU A 90 -27.37 -20.27 3.40
N ASP A 91 -28.01 -19.13 3.69
CA ASP A 91 -27.42 -17.81 3.52
C ASP A 91 -26.27 -17.67 4.52
N LYS A 92 -25.07 -18.12 4.11
CA LYS A 92 -23.83 -17.91 4.86
C LYS A 92 -23.70 -16.40 5.07
N PRO A 93 -23.66 -15.90 6.32
CA PRO A 93 -23.49 -14.48 6.56
C PRO A 93 -22.17 -14.05 5.93
N ARG A 94 -22.24 -13.28 4.84
CA ARG A 94 -21.06 -12.75 4.15
C ARG A 94 -20.28 -11.91 5.16
N ASP A 95 -19.01 -12.28 5.40
CA ASP A 95 -18.18 -11.58 6.38
C ASP A 95 -18.09 -10.10 6.00
N PRO A 96 -18.40 -9.17 6.92
CA PRO A 96 -18.54 -7.76 6.60
C PRO A 96 -17.22 -7.22 6.05
N ILE A 97 -17.27 -6.74 4.80
CA ILE A 97 -16.18 -6.02 4.16
C ILE A 97 -15.76 -4.88 5.10
N PHE A 98 -14.50 -4.90 5.48
CA PHE A 98 -13.89 -3.91 6.36
C PHE A 98 -13.36 -2.73 5.56
N MET A 99 -12.68 -3.05 4.46
CA MET A 99 -11.95 -2.09 3.65
C MET A 99 -11.69 -2.66 2.27
N GLU A 100 -11.78 -1.81 1.25
CA GLU A 100 -11.29 -2.08 -0.09
C GLU A 100 -10.17 -1.06 -0.36
N LEU A 101 -8.99 -1.55 -0.72
CA LEU A 101 -7.82 -0.73 -1.07
C LEU A 101 -7.41 -1.07 -2.49
N LYS A 102 -7.48 -0.11 -3.41
CA LYS A 102 -7.08 -0.36 -4.79
C LYS A 102 -5.57 -0.60 -4.88
N TRP A 103 -5.12 -1.46 -5.78
CA TRP A 103 -3.70 -1.71 -6.00
C TRP A 103 -2.93 -0.45 -6.44
N GLU A 104 -3.60 0.53 -7.06
CA GLU A 104 -3.04 1.85 -7.37
C GLU A 104 -2.72 2.70 -6.13
N GLU A 105 -3.37 2.44 -4.98
CA GLU A 105 -3.19 3.21 -3.74
C GLU A 105 -2.22 2.53 -2.76
N VAL A 106 -2.09 1.20 -2.81
CA VAL A 106 -1.15 0.44 -1.96
C VAL A 106 0.29 0.78 -2.36
N LEU A 107 1.12 1.11 -1.36
CA LEU A 107 2.55 1.38 -1.54
C LEU A 107 3.38 0.11 -1.32
N GLY A 108 3.03 -0.69 -0.31
CA GLY A 108 3.73 -1.91 0.04
C GLY A 108 3.32 -2.45 1.41
N ALA A 109 3.94 -3.56 1.82
CA ALA A 109 3.73 -4.17 3.12
C ALA A 109 5.06 -4.63 3.74
N HIS A 110 5.23 -4.50 5.05
CA HIS A 110 6.48 -4.80 5.76
C HIS A 110 6.22 -5.74 6.94
N LEU A 111 7.14 -6.69 7.18
CA LEU A 111 7.17 -7.50 8.40
C LEU A 111 7.98 -6.80 9.50
N GLN A 112 7.40 -6.73 10.69
CA GLN A 112 7.97 -6.04 11.85
C GLN A 112 7.90 -6.90 13.12
N THR A 113 8.76 -6.60 14.08
CA THR A 113 8.65 -7.03 15.47
C THR A 113 7.51 -6.30 16.18
N ALA A 114 7.09 -6.78 17.35
CA ALA A 114 6.11 -6.10 18.19
C ALA A 114 6.52 -4.70 18.69
N CYS A 115 7.77 -4.27 18.47
CA CYS A 115 8.27 -2.91 18.72
C CYS A 115 8.53 -2.10 17.44
N GLY A 116 7.94 -2.50 16.30
CA GLY A 116 7.98 -1.76 15.03
C GLY A 116 9.32 -1.86 14.26
N GLN A 117 10.26 -2.68 14.73
CA GLN A 117 11.55 -2.84 14.04
C GLN A 117 11.42 -3.86 12.89
N PRO A 118 12.13 -3.68 11.74
CA PRO A 118 12.08 -4.63 10.63
C PRO A 118 12.41 -6.06 11.05
N LEU A 119 11.62 -7.03 10.56
CA LEU A 119 11.73 -8.43 10.97
C LEU A 119 12.67 -9.23 10.05
N CYS A 120 13.77 -9.74 10.60
CA CYS A 120 14.56 -10.77 9.92
C CYS A 120 13.89 -12.15 10.10
N ARG A 121 13.59 -12.86 9.00
CA ARG A 121 12.96 -14.19 9.03
C ARG A 121 13.74 -15.22 9.86
N ARG A 122 15.07 -15.09 9.93
CA ARG A 122 15.96 -15.96 10.73
C ARG A 122 15.83 -15.78 12.25
N SER A 123 15.21 -14.67 12.71
CA SER A 123 15.07 -14.30 14.12
C SER A 123 13.67 -14.61 14.68
N ILE A 124 12.87 -15.39 13.96
CA ILE A 124 11.48 -15.68 14.31
C ILE A 124 11.41 -16.86 15.26
N VAL A 125 10.62 -16.68 16.32
CA VAL A 125 10.43 -17.67 17.38
C VAL A 125 8.95 -18.07 17.41
N PRO A 126 8.62 -19.37 17.38
CA PRO A 126 7.25 -19.85 17.57
C PRO A 126 6.58 -19.23 18.79
N ARG A 127 5.27 -18.99 18.71
CA ARG A 127 4.40 -18.39 19.75
C ARG A 127 4.75 -16.96 20.19
N ARG A 128 5.77 -16.32 19.61
CA ARG A 128 5.94 -14.86 19.74
C ARG A 128 5.05 -14.12 18.77
N VAL A 129 4.63 -12.91 19.13
CA VAL A 129 3.81 -12.03 18.29
C VAL A 129 4.70 -11.11 17.45
N TYR A 130 4.34 -11.00 16.18
CA TYR A 130 4.94 -10.15 15.17
C TYR A 130 3.85 -9.33 14.47
N LEU A 131 4.23 -8.34 13.65
CA LEU A 131 3.32 -7.44 12.95
C LEU A 131 3.56 -7.50 11.44
N LEU A 132 2.49 -7.59 10.66
CA LEU A 132 2.45 -7.22 9.25
C LEU A 132 1.90 -5.79 9.18
N ALA A 133 2.67 -4.85 8.66
CA ALA A 133 2.23 -3.49 8.38
C ALA A 133 1.90 -3.35 6.89
N LEU A 134 0.72 -2.84 6.56
CA LEU A 134 0.28 -2.51 5.20
C LEU A 134 0.23 -0.99 5.04
N TYR A 135 0.84 -0.47 3.99
CA TYR A 135 0.92 0.95 3.69
C TYR A 135 0.17 1.28 2.40
N ALA A 136 -0.69 2.30 2.44
CA ALA A 136 -1.33 2.86 1.26
C ALA A 136 -1.43 4.39 1.37
N CYS A 137 -1.67 5.05 0.24
CA CYS A 137 -1.89 6.49 0.17
C CYS A 137 -3.24 6.82 -0.52
N PRO A 138 -4.38 6.40 0.09
CA PRO A 138 -5.69 6.65 -0.51
C PRO A 138 -6.09 8.13 -0.38
N PRO A 139 -7.04 8.59 -1.22
CA PRO A 139 -7.68 9.90 -1.11
C PRO A 139 -8.34 10.14 0.26
N GLU A 140 -8.32 11.40 0.71
CA GLU A 140 -9.03 11.82 1.91
C GLU A 140 -10.55 11.72 1.74
N GLY A 141 -11.15 10.73 2.42
CA GLY A 141 -12.61 10.58 2.53
C GLY A 141 -13.21 9.38 1.79
N LEU A 142 -12.41 8.61 1.05
CA LEU A 142 -12.89 7.49 0.22
C LEU A 142 -13.17 6.18 0.99
N LEU A 143 -13.21 6.21 2.32
CA LEU A 143 -13.59 5.07 3.16
C LEU A 143 -14.96 5.29 3.79
N ILE A 144 -16.02 5.03 3.00
CA ILE A 144 -17.31 4.39 3.35
C ILE A 144 -18.30 4.58 2.19
N ASP A 145 -18.67 3.46 1.55
CA ASP A 145 -19.96 3.22 0.85
C ASP A 145 -20.25 4.00 -0.46
N GLU A 146 -19.94 3.38 -1.61
CA GLU A 146 -20.29 3.89 -2.96
C GLU A 146 -21.79 4.19 -3.14
N SER A 147 -22.68 3.56 -2.36
CA SER A 147 -24.13 3.78 -2.47
C SER A 147 -24.55 5.23 -2.14
N ARG A 148 -23.67 6.04 -1.53
CA ARG A 148 -23.95 7.44 -1.16
C ARG A 148 -23.42 8.50 -2.12
N GLN A 149 -22.59 8.14 -3.11
CA GLN A 149 -21.95 9.15 -3.98
C GLN A 149 -22.85 9.73 -5.08
N ARG A 150 -24.04 9.15 -5.34
CA ARG A 150 -24.90 9.52 -6.48
C ARG A 150 -25.51 10.94 -6.47
N ASN A 151 -25.31 11.76 -5.44
CA ASN A 151 -26.04 13.03 -5.24
C ASN A 151 -25.17 14.31 -5.21
N HIS A 152 -23.88 14.29 -5.54
CA HIS A 152 -22.99 15.46 -5.38
C HIS A 152 -22.09 15.80 -6.59
N HIS A 153 -22.70 16.04 -7.75
CA HIS A 153 -22.06 16.51 -9.01
C HIS A 153 -21.30 17.86 -8.95
N HIS A 154 -21.04 18.43 -7.77
CA HIS A 154 -20.24 19.64 -7.57
C HIS A 154 -18.95 19.39 -6.76
N LYS A 155 -18.61 18.12 -6.47
CA LYS A 155 -17.36 17.75 -5.77
C LYS A 155 -16.29 17.17 -6.67
N ASP A 156 -16.62 16.82 -7.91
CA ASP A 156 -15.76 16.06 -8.82
C ASP A 156 -14.61 16.91 -9.41
N ASP A 157 -14.69 18.24 -9.31
CA ASP A 157 -13.67 19.19 -9.79
C ASP A 157 -12.57 19.56 -8.75
N LEU A 158 -12.69 19.11 -7.49
CA LEU A 158 -11.70 19.44 -6.46
C LEU A 158 -10.49 18.48 -6.50
N PRO A 159 -9.25 19.00 -6.44
CA PRO A 159 -8.05 18.17 -6.51
C PRO A 159 -7.96 17.17 -5.35
N THR A 160 -7.59 15.93 -5.69
CA THR A 160 -7.47 14.81 -4.77
C THR A 160 -6.35 15.05 -3.77
N LYS A 161 -6.71 15.18 -2.49
CA LYS A 161 -5.74 15.22 -1.39
C LYS A 161 -5.52 13.82 -0.82
N ARG A 162 -4.28 13.40 -0.65
CA ARG A 162 -3.92 12.06 -0.17
C ARG A 162 -3.39 12.06 1.26
N SER A 163 -3.46 10.88 1.89
CA SER A 163 -2.92 10.66 3.24
C SER A 163 -2.19 9.32 3.29
N LEU A 164 -0.91 9.31 3.69
CA LEU A 164 -0.21 8.05 4.01
C LEU A 164 -0.89 7.38 5.21
N ARG A 165 -1.22 6.10 5.07
CA ARG A 165 -1.87 5.29 6.10
C ARG A 165 -1.12 3.99 6.31
N GLU A 166 -1.08 3.55 7.56
CA GLU A 166 -0.48 2.30 8.02
C GLU A 166 -1.52 1.49 8.78
N TRP A 167 -1.76 0.24 8.36
CA TRP A 167 -2.55 -0.74 9.10
C TRP A 167 -1.67 -1.87 9.58
N THR A 168 -1.73 -2.19 10.87
CA THR A 168 -0.92 -3.24 11.48
C THR A 168 -1.77 -4.43 11.90
N PHE A 169 -1.29 -5.63 11.56
CA PHE A 169 -1.96 -6.90 11.80
C PHE A 169 -1.01 -7.84 12.54
N ARG A 170 -1.45 -8.36 13.68
CA ARG A 170 -0.67 -9.24 14.54
C ARG A 170 -0.78 -10.67 14.05
N PHE A 171 0.35 -11.37 14.05
CA PHE A 171 0.47 -12.80 13.77
C PHE A 171 1.43 -13.47 14.75
N TYR A 172 1.31 -14.78 14.92
CA TYR A 172 2.24 -15.59 15.72
C TYR A 172 3.37 -16.14 14.84
N GLY A 173 4.55 -16.34 15.41
CA GLY A 173 5.72 -16.88 14.68
C GLY A 173 5.48 -18.23 14.00
N ASP A 174 4.48 -19.01 14.43
CA ASP A 174 4.03 -20.26 13.81
C ASP A 174 3.36 -20.05 12.42
N GLU A 175 2.87 -18.85 12.14
CA GLU A 175 2.12 -18.48 10.91
C GLU A 175 3.03 -17.84 9.83
N ILE A 176 4.34 -17.72 10.11
CA ILE A 176 5.28 -16.93 9.30
C ILE A 176 5.30 -17.31 7.82
N ASP A 177 5.24 -18.59 7.47
CA ASP A 177 5.36 -19.00 6.07
C ASP A 177 4.15 -18.54 5.24
N GLN A 178 2.95 -18.53 5.84
CA GLN A 178 1.74 -18.01 5.22
C GLN A 178 1.77 -16.47 5.15
N VAL A 179 2.19 -15.82 6.24
CA VAL A 179 2.33 -14.34 6.29
C VAL A 179 3.42 -13.84 5.34
N THR A 180 4.46 -14.63 5.08
CA THR A 180 5.52 -14.33 4.10
C THR A 180 4.96 -14.38 2.67
N GLN A 181 4.11 -15.36 2.35
CA GLN A 181 3.40 -15.42 1.06
C GLN A 181 2.47 -14.20 0.88
N LEU A 182 1.68 -13.87 1.91
CA LEU A 182 0.82 -12.68 1.93
C LEU A 182 1.63 -11.40 1.68
N HIS A 183 2.72 -11.21 2.44
CA HIS A 183 3.63 -10.07 2.31
C HIS A 183 4.25 -9.97 0.90
N HIS A 184 4.65 -11.09 0.29
CA HIS A 184 5.17 -11.09 -1.06
C HIS A 184 4.10 -10.71 -2.09
N ALA A 185 2.88 -11.23 -1.97
CA ALA A 185 1.78 -10.87 -2.88
C ALA A 185 1.39 -9.39 -2.76
N LEU A 186 1.22 -8.88 -1.55
CA LEU A 186 0.93 -7.46 -1.30
C LEU A 186 1.95 -6.53 -1.96
N ASN A 187 3.25 -6.79 -1.78
CA ASN A 187 4.31 -6.01 -2.42
C ASN A 187 4.37 -6.23 -3.95
N ARG A 188 4.11 -7.45 -4.41
CA ARG A 188 4.17 -7.80 -5.84
C ARG A 188 3.07 -7.13 -6.66
N PHE A 189 1.88 -7.03 -6.10
CA PHE A 189 0.71 -6.40 -6.73
C PHE A 189 0.69 -4.87 -6.51
N ALA A 190 1.33 -4.37 -5.45
CA ALA A 190 1.56 -2.94 -5.24
C ALA A 190 2.67 -2.34 -6.14
N ASP A 191 3.60 -3.13 -6.68
CA ASP A 191 4.62 -2.64 -7.62
C ASP A 191 3.94 -2.08 -8.90
N PRO A 192 4.14 -0.80 -9.28
CA PRO A 192 3.53 -0.23 -10.50
C PRO A 192 4.00 -0.92 -11.80
N ARG A 193 5.06 -1.73 -11.73
CA ARG A 193 5.56 -2.58 -12.82
C ARG A 193 4.83 -3.93 -12.89
N CYS A 194 3.84 -4.20 -12.04
CA CYS A 194 3.04 -5.43 -12.04
C CYS A 194 2.10 -5.49 -13.26
N THR A 195 1.89 -6.70 -13.81
CA THR A 195 0.94 -6.95 -14.90
C THR A 195 -0.30 -7.68 -14.39
N LEU A 196 -1.38 -7.71 -15.19
CA LEU A 196 -2.59 -8.47 -14.83
C LEU A 196 -2.32 -9.99 -14.78
N GLU A 197 -1.44 -10.51 -15.65
CA GLU A 197 -1.01 -11.92 -15.63
C GLU A 197 -0.35 -12.31 -14.30
N ASP A 198 0.42 -11.40 -13.70
CA ASP A 198 1.03 -11.61 -12.39
C ASP A 198 -0.04 -11.81 -11.31
N ILE A 199 -1.11 -11.01 -11.33
CA ILE A 199 -2.23 -11.07 -10.38
C ILE A 199 -3.08 -12.32 -10.63
N HIS A 200 -3.41 -12.62 -11.89
CA HIS A 200 -4.18 -13.80 -12.30
C HIS A 200 -3.51 -15.12 -11.94
N SER A 201 -2.17 -15.17 -11.95
CA SER A 201 -1.44 -16.40 -11.66
C SER A 201 -1.80 -16.99 -10.29
N GLN A 202 -2.07 -16.13 -9.29
CA GLN A 202 -2.33 -16.45 -7.86
C GLN A 202 -1.44 -17.58 -7.30
N ALA A 203 -0.25 -17.74 -7.88
CA ALA A 203 0.66 -18.82 -7.55
C ALA A 203 1.39 -18.50 -6.24
N LEU A 204 1.80 -19.54 -5.52
CA LEU A 204 2.72 -19.34 -4.39
C LEU A 204 4.02 -18.75 -4.93
N LEU A 205 4.31 -17.52 -4.53
CA LEU A 205 5.52 -16.82 -4.90
C LEU A 205 6.68 -17.54 -4.24
N LYS A 206 7.61 -18.11 -5.02
CA LYS A 206 8.81 -18.69 -4.42
C LYS A 206 9.57 -17.57 -3.68
N PRO A 207 10.22 -17.87 -2.53
CA PRO A 207 10.99 -16.86 -1.81
C PRO A 207 12.01 -16.12 -2.68
N ASP A 208 12.60 -16.81 -3.66
CA ASP A 208 13.55 -16.23 -4.61
C ASP A 208 12.87 -15.46 -5.75
N GLU A 209 11.63 -15.80 -6.13
CA GLU A 209 10.87 -15.08 -7.18
C GLU A 209 10.41 -13.71 -6.69
N ALA A 210 10.10 -13.57 -5.40
CA ALA A 210 9.83 -12.27 -4.79
C ALA A 210 11.09 -11.38 -4.65
N ILE A 211 12.29 -11.95 -4.81
CA ILE A 211 13.58 -11.25 -4.86
C ILE A 211 14.02 -11.01 -6.32
N SER A 212 13.37 -11.65 -7.31
CA SER A 212 13.80 -11.66 -8.71
C SER A 212 13.61 -10.33 -9.46
N ARG A 213 12.82 -9.39 -8.94
CA ARG A 213 12.75 -8.03 -9.50
C ARG A 213 13.72 -7.11 -8.76
N PRO A 214 14.62 -6.40 -9.45
CA PRO A 214 15.51 -5.45 -8.79
C PRO A 214 14.70 -4.38 -8.06
N LEU A 215 15.19 -4.01 -6.87
CA LEU A 215 14.69 -2.87 -6.11
C LEU A 215 14.70 -1.63 -7.01
N ARG A 216 13.66 -0.81 -6.88
CA ARG A 216 13.55 0.46 -7.59
C ARG A 216 14.57 1.41 -6.97
N LYS A 217 15.42 2.05 -7.78
CA LYS A 217 16.47 2.95 -7.31
C LYS A 217 16.16 4.37 -7.74
N PHE A 218 15.99 5.27 -6.79
CA PHE A 218 15.81 6.70 -7.05
C PHE A 218 17.06 7.48 -6.63
N ARG A 219 17.44 8.48 -7.41
CA ARG A 219 18.38 9.52 -6.96
C ARG A 219 17.55 10.70 -6.48
N VAL A 220 17.86 11.26 -5.32
CA VAL A 220 17.17 12.45 -4.78
C VAL A 220 18.19 13.56 -4.63
N LEU A 221 17.97 14.68 -5.32
CA LEU A 221 18.71 15.92 -5.09
C LEU A 221 17.82 16.86 -4.27
N ILE A 222 18.34 17.41 -3.17
CA ILE A 222 17.58 18.30 -2.27
C ILE A 222 18.27 19.66 -2.20
N ASP A 223 17.57 20.74 -2.51
CA ASP A 223 18.02 22.09 -2.18
C ASP A 223 17.78 22.36 -0.68
N PRO A 224 18.82 22.57 0.15
CA PRO A 224 18.65 22.89 1.56
C PRO A 224 18.15 24.31 1.81
N ASN A 225 18.32 25.22 0.84
CA ASN A 225 18.02 26.66 0.99
C ASN A 225 16.59 27.01 0.56
N GLU A 226 15.86 26.06 -0.04
CA GLU A 226 14.55 26.35 -0.62
C GLU A 226 13.48 26.69 0.44
N GLY A 227 12.65 27.67 0.09
CA GLY A 227 11.53 28.14 0.87
C GLY A 227 11.91 28.56 2.29
N SER A 228 11.53 27.72 3.27
CA SER A 228 11.77 27.97 4.68
C SER A 228 13.08 27.39 5.22
N GLY A 229 13.92 26.78 4.38
CA GLY A 229 15.17 26.11 4.81
C GLY A 229 14.95 24.75 5.47
N TRP A 230 13.74 24.19 5.40
CA TRP A 230 13.39 22.87 5.95
C TRP A 230 13.37 21.76 4.88
N GLY A 231 14.09 21.97 3.76
CA GLY A 231 14.12 21.09 2.59
C GLY A 231 14.38 19.62 2.94
N LEU A 232 15.56 19.38 3.52
CA LEU A 232 15.98 18.06 4.00
C LEU A 232 15.02 17.49 5.05
N HIS A 233 14.55 18.30 6.01
CA HIS A 233 13.68 17.85 7.09
C HIS A 233 12.32 17.32 6.59
N LYS A 234 11.69 18.03 5.66
CA LYS A 234 10.45 17.59 5.02
C LYS A 234 10.65 16.32 4.19
N TYR A 235 11.77 16.21 3.48
CA TYR A 235 12.13 14.97 2.79
C TYR A 235 12.26 13.80 3.79
N GLU A 236 13.03 13.95 4.87
CA GLU A 236 13.26 12.91 5.88
C GLU A 236 11.99 12.50 6.63
N GLN A 237 11.06 13.43 6.88
CA GLN A 237 9.83 13.16 7.63
C GLN A 237 8.68 12.64 6.77
N ILE A 238 8.60 13.01 5.48
CA ILE A 238 7.42 12.75 4.63
C ILE A 238 7.79 11.82 3.47
N VAL A 239 8.78 12.22 2.65
CA VAL A 239 9.10 11.55 1.38
C VAL A 239 9.90 10.26 1.60
N ALA A 240 10.97 10.31 2.39
CA ALA A 240 11.82 9.16 2.63
C ALA A 240 11.08 7.97 3.29
N PRO A 241 10.12 8.19 4.23
CA PRO A 241 9.23 7.12 4.70
C PRO A 241 8.37 6.53 3.58
N MET A 242 7.78 7.35 2.70
CA MET A 242 6.97 6.86 1.57
C MET A 242 7.78 6.00 0.58
N PHE A 243 8.99 6.43 0.24
CA PHE A 243 9.91 5.65 -0.60
C PHE A 243 10.33 4.34 0.09
N ARG A 244 10.60 4.38 1.40
CA ARG A 244 10.97 3.19 2.19
C ARG A 244 9.86 2.15 2.25
N VAL A 245 8.60 2.55 2.48
CA VAL A 245 7.46 1.61 2.54
C VAL A 245 7.06 1.05 1.17
N ALA A 246 7.52 1.69 0.10
CA ALA A 246 7.39 1.23 -1.28
C ALA A 246 8.59 0.38 -1.77
N ASN A 247 9.51 0.00 -0.87
CA ASN A 247 10.74 -0.72 -1.19
C ASN A 247 11.61 -0.04 -2.28
N ILE A 248 11.68 1.29 -2.24
CA ILE A 248 12.54 2.10 -3.12
C ILE A 248 13.84 2.42 -2.38
N GLU A 249 14.97 2.10 -3.00
CA GLU A 249 16.32 2.46 -2.55
C GLU A 249 16.65 3.90 -3.01
N THR A 250 17.06 4.77 -2.09
CA THR A 250 17.26 6.20 -2.38
C THR A 250 18.72 6.62 -2.19
N THR A 251 19.35 7.13 -3.24
CA THR A 251 20.66 7.82 -3.15
C THR A 251 20.41 9.32 -3.03
N VAL A 252 20.69 9.90 -1.86
CA VAL A 252 20.36 11.30 -1.54
C VAL A 252 21.60 12.18 -1.58
N GLU A 253 21.50 13.33 -2.23
CA GLU A 253 22.52 14.39 -2.31
C GLU A 253 21.88 15.72 -1.92
N VAL A 254 22.51 16.47 -1.01
CA VAL A 254 22.01 17.77 -0.55
C VAL A 254 22.88 18.88 -1.13
N THR A 255 22.31 19.72 -1.99
CA THR A 255 22.99 20.85 -2.62
C THR A 255 21.99 21.86 -3.15
N GLY A 256 22.26 23.14 -2.93
CA GLY A 256 21.52 24.26 -3.54
C GLY A 256 22.40 25.11 -4.47
N ASP A 257 23.59 24.61 -4.82
CA ASP A 257 24.50 25.29 -5.73
C ASP A 257 24.22 24.85 -7.17
N ALA A 258 23.87 25.82 -8.03
CA ALA A 258 23.53 25.57 -9.43
C ALA A 258 24.66 24.92 -10.23
N GLU A 259 25.93 25.27 -9.95
CA GLU A 259 27.06 24.64 -10.63
C GLU A 259 27.20 23.16 -10.24
N ARG A 260 27.08 22.85 -8.94
CA ARG A 260 27.04 21.48 -8.43
C ARG A 260 25.87 20.67 -8.99
N VAL A 261 24.68 21.24 -9.13
CA VAL A 261 23.51 20.58 -9.73
C VAL A 261 23.78 20.19 -11.19
N ARG A 262 24.27 21.13 -12.01
CA ARG A 262 24.68 20.85 -13.40
C ARG A 262 25.72 19.74 -13.45
N GLU A 263 26.69 19.75 -12.55
CA GLU A 263 27.76 18.75 -12.52
C GLU A 263 27.25 17.36 -12.09
N LEU A 264 26.33 17.28 -11.13
CA LEU A 264 25.67 16.04 -10.74
C LEU A 264 24.84 15.42 -11.87
N ALA A 265 24.24 16.25 -12.74
CA ALA A 265 23.56 15.83 -13.95
C ALA A 265 24.54 15.35 -15.04
N LYS A 266 25.62 16.10 -15.29
CA LYS A 266 26.70 15.66 -16.20
C LYS A 266 27.29 14.31 -15.80
N GLN A 267 27.44 14.08 -14.50
CA GLN A 267 28.00 12.84 -13.93
C GLN A 267 26.93 11.75 -13.64
N LEU A 268 25.66 11.95 -14.00
CA LEU A 268 24.61 10.98 -13.72
C LEU A 268 24.90 9.63 -14.41
N PRO A 269 24.98 8.50 -13.68
CA PRO A 269 24.99 7.18 -14.30
C PRO A 269 23.59 6.88 -14.83
N LEU A 270 23.44 6.98 -16.14
CA LEU A 270 22.20 6.62 -16.85
C LEU A 270 21.90 5.13 -16.65
N ASP A 271 20.63 4.76 -16.77
CA ASP A 271 20.08 3.41 -16.54
C ASP A 271 20.25 2.84 -15.10
N HIS A 272 20.97 3.51 -14.19
CA HIS A 272 21.12 3.07 -12.80
C HIS A 272 19.92 3.45 -11.90
N PHE A 273 19.28 4.57 -12.21
CA PHE A 273 18.15 5.11 -11.46
C PHE A 273 16.89 5.10 -12.32
N GLU A 274 15.78 4.62 -11.75
CA GLU A 274 14.47 4.66 -12.41
C GLU A 274 13.96 6.10 -12.50
N VAL A 275 14.20 6.91 -11.46
CA VAL A 275 13.80 8.32 -11.39
C VAL A 275 14.90 9.14 -10.70
N VAL A 276 15.14 10.36 -11.21
CA VAL A 276 15.83 11.41 -10.45
C VAL A 276 14.80 12.38 -9.90
N ALA A 277 14.56 12.33 -8.58
CA ALA A 277 13.66 13.22 -7.88
C ALA A 277 14.40 14.49 -7.43
N LEU A 278 13.88 15.64 -7.82
CA LEU A 278 14.39 16.96 -7.50
C LEU A 278 13.48 17.57 -6.43
N ALA A 279 13.99 17.60 -5.20
CA ALA A 279 13.41 18.29 -4.06
C ALA A 279 13.86 19.75 -4.06
N GLY A 280 13.27 20.49 -5.00
CA GLY A 280 13.44 21.90 -5.23
C GLY A 280 12.51 22.39 -6.36
N GLY A 281 12.51 23.69 -6.61
CA GLY A 281 11.63 24.37 -7.56
C GLY A 281 12.11 24.31 -9.02
N ASP A 282 11.37 25.00 -9.89
CA ASP A 282 11.55 24.98 -11.34
C ASP A 282 12.98 25.38 -11.78
N SER A 283 13.65 26.27 -11.05
CA SER A 283 15.05 26.64 -11.30
C SER A 283 16.03 25.50 -11.01
N PHE A 284 15.76 24.69 -9.98
CA PHE A 284 16.60 23.56 -9.61
C PHE A 284 16.51 22.45 -10.68
N LEU A 285 15.30 22.23 -11.22
CA LEU A 285 15.08 21.40 -12.40
C LEU A 285 15.76 21.97 -13.65
N HIS A 286 15.64 23.27 -13.92
CA HIS A 286 16.27 23.91 -15.07
C HIS A 286 17.78 23.65 -15.08
N GLU A 287 18.46 23.87 -13.96
CA GLU A 287 19.90 23.63 -13.87
C GLU A 287 20.29 22.16 -14.03
N PHE A 288 19.44 21.24 -13.57
CA PHE A 288 19.65 19.81 -13.81
C PHE A 288 19.50 19.46 -15.30
N ILE A 289 18.47 19.97 -15.98
CA ILE A 289 18.25 19.81 -17.43
C ILE A 289 19.43 20.38 -18.22
N GLN A 290 19.89 21.60 -17.91
CA GLN A 290 21.06 22.20 -18.56
C GLN A 290 22.33 21.35 -18.38
N GLY A 291 22.50 20.73 -17.21
CA GLY A 291 23.58 19.78 -16.97
C GLY A 291 23.46 18.49 -17.79
N LEU A 292 22.26 17.93 -18.00
CA LEU A 292 22.03 16.80 -18.92
C LEU A 292 22.30 17.20 -20.38
N MET A 293 21.85 18.39 -20.80
CA MET A 293 22.02 18.91 -22.16
C MET A 293 23.47 19.27 -22.51
N ALA A 294 24.28 19.60 -21.50
CA ALA A 294 25.72 19.82 -21.67
C ALA A 294 26.55 18.54 -21.91
N ARG A 295 25.94 17.35 -21.83
CA ARG A 295 26.64 16.07 -22.05
C ARG A 295 26.82 15.74 -23.53
N PRO A 296 27.88 15.01 -23.92
CA PRO A 296 28.03 14.53 -25.31
C PRO A 296 26.92 13.54 -25.73
N ASP A 297 26.37 12.79 -24.78
CA ASP A 297 25.29 11.80 -24.95
C ASP A 297 23.91 12.35 -24.56
N TRP A 298 23.72 13.68 -24.55
CA TRP A 298 22.52 14.34 -24.03
C TRP A 298 21.19 13.79 -24.56
N LYS A 299 21.14 13.34 -25.82
CA LYS A 299 19.91 12.78 -26.44
C LYS A 299 19.38 11.54 -25.73
N HIS A 300 20.26 10.78 -25.07
CA HIS A 300 19.91 9.67 -24.20
C HIS A 300 19.74 10.15 -22.76
N ALA A 301 20.65 11.01 -22.26
CA ALA A 301 20.59 11.53 -20.89
C ALA A 301 19.28 12.28 -20.57
N ILE A 302 18.74 13.05 -21.52
CA ILE A 302 17.50 13.81 -21.38
C ILE A 302 16.24 12.92 -21.33
N ARG A 303 16.36 11.62 -21.62
CA ARG A 303 15.28 10.63 -21.49
C ARG A 303 15.23 9.97 -20.12
N GLN A 304 16.16 10.29 -19.21
CA GLN A 304 16.05 9.92 -17.79
C GLN A 304 14.74 10.47 -17.21
N PRO A 305 13.87 9.63 -16.60
CA PRO A 305 12.70 10.13 -15.90
C PRO A 305 13.09 11.06 -14.74
N LEU A 306 12.53 12.26 -14.75
CA LEU A 306 12.71 13.28 -13.71
C LEU A 306 11.41 13.41 -12.91
N GLY A 307 11.56 13.68 -11.61
CA GLY A 307 10.46 13.95 -10.69
C GLY A 307 10.67 15.26 -9.96
N ILE A 308 9.59 15.96 -9.62
CA ILE A 308 9.65 17.19 -8.82
C ILE A 308 8.94 16.94 -7.49
N LEU A 309 9.59 17.30 -6.39
CA LEU A 309 9.03 17.30 -5.05
C LEU A 309 8.91 18.77 -4.62
N PRO A 310 7.69 19.35 -4.57
CA PRO A 310 7.47 20.74 -4.17
C PRO A 310 7.63 20.85 -2.65
N ILE A 311 8.89 20.91 -2.18
CA ILE A 311 9.18 20.85 -0.75
C ILE A 311 8.73 22.13 -0.04
N ASP A 312 8.68 23.27 -0.73
CA ASP A 312 8.04 24.48 -0.22
C ASP A 312 6.64 24.72 -0.81
N SER A 313 5.92 25.68 -0.22
CA SER A 313 4.65 26.18 -0.75
C SER A 313 4.84 27.52 -1.48
N GLY A 314 6.02 27.69 -2.09
CA GLY A 314 6.46 28.90 -2.76
C GLY A 314 5.96 29.00 -4.20
N SER A 315 6.18 30.16 -4.81
CA SER A 315 5.76 30.46 -6.19
C SER A 315 6.64 29.79 -7.26
N SER A 316 7.68 29.06 -6.87
CA SER A 316 8.70 28.43 -7.72
C SER A 316 8.38 26.99 -8.13
N ASN A 317 7.15 26.53 -7.93
CA ASN A 317 6.72 25.15 -8.20
C ASN A 317 5.69 25.09 -9.35
N GLY A 318 5.87 25.91 -10.38
CA GLY A 318 4.93 26.03 -11.51
C GLY A 318 4.75 24.71 -12.26
N LEU A 319 5.84 23.99 -12.55
CA LEU A 319 5.73 22.71 -13.25
C LEU A 319 5.13 21.62 -12.35
N ALA A 320 5.48 21.58 -11.06
CA ALA A 320 4.84 20.68 -10.11
C ALA A 320 3.32 20.96 -10.01
N ALA A 321 2.91 22.23 -10.01
CA ALA A 321 1.49 22.62 -10.04
C ALA A 321 0.78 22.14 -11.32
N SER A 322 1.40 22.32 -12.49
CA SER A 322 0.87 21.82 -13.77
C SER A 322 0.72 20.30 -13.79
N VAL A 323 1.73 19.56 -13.30
CA VAL A 323 1.70 18.09 -13.23
C VAL A 323 0.64 17.61 -12.23
N SER A 324 0.55 18.20 -11.03
CA SER A 324 -0.50 17.86 -10.05
C SER A 324 -1.89 18.13 -10.61
N HIS A 325 -2.11 19.29 -11.24
CA HIS A 325 -3.40 19.65 -11.85
C HIS A 325 -3.80 18.68 -12.97
N HIS A 326 -2.87 18.32 -13.86
CA HIS A 326 -3.14 17.35 -14.94
C HIS A 326 -3.52 15.96 -14.43
N ASN A 327 -3.01 15.56 -13.25
CA ASN A 327 -3.34 14.30 -12.60
C ASN A 327 -4.54 14.39 -11.63
N HIS A 328 -5.22 15.55 -11.55
CA HIS A 328 -6.28 15.83 -10.57
C HIS A 328 -5.86 15.60 -9.10
N GLU A 329 -4.59 15.84 -8.79
CA GLU A 329 -3.97 15.71 -7.47
C GLU A 329 -3.77 17.07 -6.80
N TYR A 330 -3.75 17.10 -5.47
CA TYR A 330 -3.43 18.30 -4.71
C TYR A 330 -1.93 18.61 -4.80
N LEU A 331 -1.57 19.90 -4.87
CA LEU A 331 -0.17 20.32 -4.84
C LEU A 331 0.37 20.25 -3.41
N ASP A 332 0.86 19.07 -3.03
CA ASP A 332 1.65 18.88 -1.81
C ASP A 332 2.73 17.80 -1.99
N VAL A 333 3.61 17.72 -1.00
CA VAL A 333 4.74 16.77 -0.95
C VAL A 333 4.27 15.30 -0.92
N VAL A 334 3.08 15.01 -0.39
CA VAL A 334 2.55 13.65 -0.24
C VAL A 334 2.02 13.14 -1.58
N SER A 335 1.18 13.91 -2.26
CA SER A 335 0.70 13.58 -3.60
C SER A 335 1.85 13.57 -4.63
N ALA A 336 2.84 14.45 -4.51
CA ALA A 336 4.05 14.39 -5.34
C ALA A 336 4.87 13.11 -5.08
N ALA A 337 5.17 12.78 -3.82
CA ALA A 337 5.89 11.54 -3.48
C ALA A 337 5.10 10.29 -3.90
N PHE A 338 3.77 10.30 -3.76
CA PHE A 338 2.88 9.25 -4.27
C PHE A 338 2.98 9.10 -5.79
N ALA A 339 2.95 10.21 -6.55
CA ALA A 339 3.09 10.19 -8.00
C ALA A 339 4.45 9.62 -8.44
N LEU A 340 5.53 9.87 -7.70
CA LEU A 340 6.83 9.24 -7.96
C LEU A 340 6.83 7.74 -7.63
N VAL A 341 6.13 7.33 -6.57
CA VAL A 341 6.01 5.90 -6.22
C VAL A 341 5.14 5.13 -7.22
N LYS A 342 3.99 5.67 -7.65
CA LYS A 342 2.94 4.92 -8.36
C LYS A 342 2.68 5.36 -9.79
N GLY A 343 3.04 6.58 -10.14
CA GLY A 343 2.80 7.18 -11.45
C GLY A 343 3.67 6.58 -12.56
N ARG A 344 3.48 7.12 -13.76
CA ARG A 344 4.24 6.75 -14.97
C ARG A 344 4.90 8.01 -15.53
N ALA A 345 6.06 7.86 -16.14
CA ALA A 345 6.70 8.95 -16.86
C ALA A 345 5.82 9.41 -18.04
N THR A 346 5.67 10.73 -18.18
CA THR A 346 5.00 11.40 -19.30
C THR A 346 6.04 12.24 -20.04
N ASP A 347 6.05 12.19 -21.37
CA ASP A 347 6.90 13.08 -22.17
C ASP A 347 6.48 14.55 -21.94
N LEU A 348 7.47 15.44 -21.85
CA LEU A 348 7.30 16.89 -21.67
C LEU A 348 8.12 17.62 -22.73
N ASP A 349 7.52 18.61 -23.39
CA ASP A 349 8.22 19.45 -24.36
C ASP A 349 9.24 20.37 -23.68
N ILE A 350 10.45 20.45 -24.24
CA ILE A 350 11.54 21.31 -23.77
C ILE A 350 11.85 22.34 -24.86
N THR A 351 11.83 23.63 -24.50
CA THR A 351 12.32 24.72 -25.36
C THR A 351 13.76 25.06 -25.02
N SER A 352 14.55 25.39 -26.04
CA SER A 352 15.95 25.85 -25.96
C SER A 352 16.07 27.36 -25.88
#